data_AF-A0A3M2BQP6-F1
#
_entry.id   AF-A0A3M2BQP6-F1
#
_cell.length_a   1.000
_cell.length_b   1.000
_cell.length_c   1.000
_cell.angle_alpha   90.00
_cell.angle_beta   90.00
_cell.angle_gamma   90.00
#
_symmetry.space_group_name_H-M   'P 1'
#
loop_
_entity.id
_entity.type
_entity.pdbx_description
1 polymer ?
#
loop_
_entity_poly.entity_id
_entity_poly.type
_entity_poly.pdbx_seq_one_letter_code
_entity_poly.pdbx_strand_id
1 'polypeptide(L)'
;MARGKKPPAWPPDAFALAGSILHRSGGYQTVVDSWPVDRAKEDWIGWIEDVGRRWRQGWPNVPGEVAGWWQQVVGRRRLPLAEVPGDRELCRALICLCAAADVACAGVGVFVSWTPGDQTGARRGVAADDLWWEANKKLMVSANAPKLGATLCDPPTVDPWKVRVLPKFHTPQTGMTLRSLSHHLALCPSEEVVPCWSMLPPGLHPRLQSNRRMINLLLAPWPMRIQRNQFAPSSPARGNLRTMPDRFRFFSFSKPSDPTGVVDRLNRLYEAAIAEAGAVDLVVLPELALDPAEYEKVRAWAQDQGVFLVSGVG
;
A
#
# COMPACT_ATOMS: atom_id res chain seq x y z
N MET A 1 -1.08 6.95 -23.48
CA MET A 1 -2.52 6.79 -23.78
C MET A 1 -3.32 7.09 -22.52
N ALA A 2 -3.96 8.25 -22.49
CA ALA A 2 -5.23 8.51 -21.81
C ALA A 2 -5.94 9.53 -22.70
N ARG A 3 -7.06 9.11 -23.31
CA ARG A 3 -7.99 10.01 -24.01
C ARG A 3 -8.67 10.83 -22.92
N GLY A 4 -8.44 12.14 -22.88
CA GLY A 4 -9.23 13.04 -22.04
C GLY A 4 -8.51 14.34 -21.70
N LYS A 5 -8.98 15.46 -22.27
CA LYS A 5 -8.69 16.81 -21.73
C LYS A 5 -9.29 17.00 -20.33
N LYS A 6 -10.13 16.08 -19.87
CA LYS A 6 -10.85 16.14 -18.60
C LYS A 6 -10.01 15.54 -17.46
N PRO A 7 -10.06 16.12 -16.26
CA PRO A 7 -9.43 15.53 -15.07
C PRO A 7 -10.05 14.18 -14.71
N PRO A 8 -9.28 13.24 -14.12
CA PRO A 8 -9.85 12.04 -13.51
C PRO A 8 -10.86 12.45 -12.43
N ALA A 9 -12.09 11.95 -12.54
CA ALA A 9 -13.11 12.17 -11.51
C ALA A 9 -12.77 11.44 -10.21
N TRP A 10 -12.10 10.28 -10.35
CA TRP A 10 -11.71 9.42 -9.24
C TRP A 10 -10.38 9.89 -8.63
N PRO A 11 -10.35 10.28 -7.33
CA PRO A 11 -9.14 10.83 -6.72
C PRO A 11 -7.94 9.88 -6.73
N PRO A 12 -8.07 8.56 -6.45
CA PRO A 12 -6.95 7.62 -6.57
C PRO A 12 -6.29 7.59 -7.94
N ASP A 13 -7.01 7.82 -9.03
CA ASP A 13 -6.43 7.87 -10.39
C ASP A 13 -5.59 9.13 -10.58
N ALA A 14 -6.10 10.28 -10.12
CA ALA A 14 -5.34 11.53 -10.15
C ALA A 14 -4.07 11.41 -9.30
N PHE A 15 -4.16 10.80 -8.12
CA PHE A 15 -3.02 10.50 -7.27
C PHE A 15 -2.02 9.58 -7.98
N ALA A 16 -2.49 8.52 -8.63
CA ALA A 16 -1.64 7.57 -9.35
C ALA A 16 -0.85 8.26 -10.47
N LEU A 17 -1.52 9.08 -11.27
CA LEU A 17 -0.92 9.78 -12.41
C LEU A 17 0.08 10.85 -11.96
N ALA A 18 -0.33 11.72 -11.03
CA ALA A 18 0.54 12.77 -10.52
C ALA A 18 1.73 12.21 -9.73
N GLY A 19 1.46 11.24 -8.86
CA GLY A 19 2.48 10.55 -8.06
C GLY A 19 3.48 9.80 -8.93
N SER A 20 3.03 9.14 -10.00
CA SER A 20 3.95 8.45 -10.93
C SER A 20 4.89 9.42 -11.65
N ILE A 21 4.41 10.59 -12.06
CA ILE A 21 5.24 11.62 -12.70
C ILE A 21 6.27 12.15 -11.69
N LEU A 22 5.85 12.51 -10.49
CA LEU A 22 6.76 12.97 -9.42
C LEU A 22 7.80 11.91 -9.09
N HIS A 23 7.38 10.65 -8.91
CA HIS A 23 8.26 9.55 -8.56
C HIS A 23 9.34 9.32 -9.63
N ARG A 24 8.94 9.26 -10.90
CA ARG A 24 9.86 8.95 -12.02
C ARG A 24 10.75 10.11 -12.41
N SER A 25 10.30 11.35 -12.22
CA SER A 25 11.10 12.55 -12.53
C SER A 25 12.03 12.98 -11.38
N GLY A 26 11.74 12.56 -10.14
CA GLY A 26 12.38 13.12 -8.96
C GLY A 26 11.87 14.52 -8.59
N GLY A 27 10.88 15.07 -9.31
CA GLY A 27 10.40 16.44 -9.14
C GLY A 27 9.78 16.75 -7.77
N TYR A 28 9.52 15.73 -6.94
CA TYR A 28 9.10 15.94 -5.55
C TYR A 28 10.22 16.54 -4.69
N GLN A 29 11.49 16.31 -5.02
CA GLN A 29 12.65 16.85 -4.29
C GLN A 29 12.70 18.38 -4.38
N THR A 30 12.52 18.92 -5.59
CA THR A 30 12.48 20.36 -5.84
C THR A 30 11.46 21.09 -4.98
N VAL A 31 10.36 20.42 -4.63
CA VAL A 31 9.30 21.05 -3.85
C VAL A 31 9.60 21.01 -2.37
N VAL A 32 10.18 19.92 -1.84
CA VAL A 32 10.60 19.85 -0.43
C VAL A 32 11.61 20.96 -0.10
N ASP A 33 12.46 21.33 -1.06
CA ASP A 33 13.47 22.38 -0.87
C ASP A 33 12.88 23.80 -0.74
N SER A 34 11.66 24.04 -1.23
CA SER A 34 11.09 25.39 -1.39
C SER A 34 9.64 25.53 -0.90
N TRP A 35 9.19 24.66 0.00
CA TRP A 35 7.79 24.60 0.44
C TRP A 35 7.50 25.41 1.70
N PRO A 36 6.34 26.10 1.80
CA PRO A 36 5.31 26.36 0.78
C PRO A 36 5.65 27.54 -0.15
N VAL A 37 5.21 27.47 -1.42
CA VAL A 37 5.69 28.39 -2.48
C VAL A 37 5.04 29.79 -2.43
N ASP A 38 3.78 29.94 -1.97
CA ASP A 38 3.05 31.23 -2.08
C ASP A 38 2.02 31.51 -0.96
N ARG A 39 1.95 30.66 0.06
CA ARG A 39 1.02 30.82 1.19
C ARG A 39 1.77 30.55 2.48
N ALA A 40 1.34 31.16 3.58
CA ALA A 40 1.73 30.68 4.91
C ALA A 40 1.38 29.18 5.03
N LYS A 41 2.23 28.40 5.70
CA LYS A 41 2.10 26.94 5.77
C LYS A 41 0.72 26.51 6.29
N GLU A 42 0.24 27.20 7.30
CA GLU A 42 -1.05 26.96 7.95
C GLU A 42 -2.23 27.23 7.00
N ASP A 43 -2.13 28.27 6.18
CA ASP A 43 -3.15 28.64 5.18
C ASP A 43 -3.20 27.64 4.01
N TRP A 44 -2.04 27.14 3.57
CA TRP A 44 -2.00 26.12 2.53
C TRP A 44 -2.63 24.79 2.97
N ILE A 45 -2.34 24.34 4.20
CA ILE A 45 -2.88 23.09 4.74
C ILE A 45 -4.41 23.17 4.85
N GLY A 46 -4.95 24.24 5.45
CA GLY A 46 -6.40 24.40 5.57
C GLY A 46 -7.10 24.45 4.21
N TRP A 47 -6.51 25.13 3.24
CA TRP A 47 -7.04 25.22 1.88
C TRP A 47 -7.03 23.87 1.15
N ILE A 48 -5.92 23.11 1.19
CA ILE A 48 -5.86 21.82 0.48
C ILE A 48 -6.80 20.78 1.11
N GLU A 49 -6.98 20.85 2.43
CA GLU A 49 -7.95 20.02 3.14
C GLU A 49 -9.38 20.32 2.69
N ASP A 50 -9.74 21.60 2.56
CA ASP A 50 -11.05 22.00 2.03
C ASP A 50 -11.27 21.50 0.60
N VAL A 51 -10.29 21.67 -0.30
CA VAL A 51 -10.38 21.18 -1.69
C VAL A 51 -10.61 19.67 -1.71
N GLY A 52 -9.85 18.90 -0.94
CA GLY A 52 -9.99 17.44 -0.87
C GLY A 52 -11.34 17.00 -0.28
N ARG A 53 -11.83 17.66 0.77
CA ARG A 53 -13.16 17.36 1.35
C ARG A 53 -14.28 17.67 0.36
N ARG A 54 -14.22 18.80 -0.34
CA ARG A 54 -15.19 19.13 -1.40
C ARG A 54 -15.16 18.12 -2.54
N TRP A 55 -13.96 17.66 -2.93
CA TRP A 55 -13.85 16.61 -3.94
C TRP A 55 -14.55 15.33 -3.49
N ARG A 56 -14.32 14.90 -2.25
CA ARG A 56 -14.97 13.71 -1.69
C ARG A 56 -16.49 13.84 -1.63
N GLN A 57 -16.99 14.93 -1.08
CA GLN A 57 -18.43 15.18 -0.91
C GLN A 57 -19.16 15.39 -2.24
N GLY A 58 -18.47 16.02 -3.21
CA GLY A 58 -19.02 16.33 -4.52
C GLY A 58 -18.83 15.23 -5.57
N TRP A 59 -18.13 14.14 -5.24
CA TRP A 59 -17.84 13.05 -6.18
C TRP A 59 -19.13 12.54 -6.83
N PRO A 60 -19.18 12.35 -8.18
CA PRO A 60 -18.08 12.34 -9.14
C PRO A 60 -17.64 13.70 -9.71
N ASN A 61 -18.12 14.83 -9.18
CA ASN A 61 -17.73 16.15 -9.68
C ASN A 61 -16.32 16.55 -9.21
N VAL A 62 -15.54 17.10 -10.13
CA VAL A 62 -14.16 17.54 -9.88
C VAL A 62 -14.13 19.02 -9.49
N PRO A 63 -13.51 19.40 -8.36
CA PRO A 63 -13.35 20.80 -7.99
C PRO A 63 -12.60 21.61 -9.05
N GLY A 64 -12.92 22.90 -9.17
CA GLY A 64 -12.30 23.81 -10.14
C GLY A 64 -10.78 23.89 -10.00
N GLU A 65 -10.27 23.83 -8.77
CA GLU A 65 -8.84 23.85 -8.47
C GLU A 65 -8.13 22.61 -9.02
N VAL A 66 -8.70 21.43 -8.78
CA VAL A 66 -8.19 20.14 -9.28
C VAL A 66 -8.20 20.13 -10.81
N ALA A 67 -9.27 20.64 -11.44
CA ALA A 67 -9.35 20.78 -12.89
C ALA A 67 -8.26 21.74 -13.42
N GLY A 68 -8.00 22.85 -12.71
CA GLY A 68 -6.94 23.80 -13.05
C GLY A 68 -5.55 23.19 -13.00
N TRP A 69 -5.21 22.46 -11.93
CA TRP A 69 -3.91 21.76 -11.85
C TRP A 69 -3.79 20.68 -12.92
N TRP A 70 -4.86 19.95 -13.20
CA TRP A 70 -4.87 18.96 -14.28
C TRP A 70 -4.60 19.58 -15.65
N GLN A 71 -5.16 20.77 -15.92
CA GLN A 71 -4.85 21.51 -17.15
C GLN A 71 -3.36 21.84 -17.28
N GLN A 72 -2.69 22.22 -16.17
CA GLN A 72 -1.25 22.46 -16.18
C GLN A 72 -0.46 21.20 -16.55
N VAL A 73 -0.85 20.04 -16.01
CA VAL A 73 -0.25 18.74 -16.32
C VAL A 73 -0.48 18.36 -17.78
N VAL A 74 -1.73 18.45 -18.28
CA VAL A 74 -2.07 18.10 -19.67
C VAL A 74 -1.47 19.07 -20.68
N GLY A 75 -1.31 20.34 -20.32
CA GLY A 75 -0.62 21.36 -21.13
C GLY A 75 0.85 21.02 -21.34
N ARG A 76 1.50 20.41 -20.34
CA ARG A 76 2.91 20.00 -20.35
C ARG A 76 3.13 18.53 -20.66
N ARG A 77 2.12 17.82 -21.17
CA ARG A 77 2.20 16.36 -21.45
C ARG A 77 3.31 15.91 -22.40
N ARG A 78 3.91 16.85 -23.16
CA ARG A 78 5.02 16.59 -24.09
C ARG A 78 6.39 16.89 -23.47
N LEU A 79 6.42 17.48 -22.27
CA LEU A 79 7.66 17.77 -21.55
C LEU A 79 8.36 16.46 -21.18
N PRO A 80 9.65 16.28 -21.48
CA PRO A 80 10.41 15.10 -21.04
C PRO A 80 10.43 15.01 -19.51
N LEU A 81 10.33 13.79 -18.97
CA LEU A 81 10.31 13.56 -17.51
C LEU A 81 11.56 14.12 -16.80
N ALA A 82 12.71 14.13 -17.47
CA ALA A 82 13.96 14.68 -16.93
C ALA A 82 13.93 16.20 -16.74
N GLU A 83 13.06 16.91 -17.46
CA GLU A 83 12.92 18.37 -17.38
C GLU A 83 11.85 18.80 -16.37
N VAL A 84 10.99 17.88 -15.92
CA VAL A 84 9.93 18.15 -14.94
C VAL A 84 10.46 18.81 -13.65
N PRO A 85 11.59 18.38 -13.05
CA PRO A 85 12.09 19.03 -11.83
C PRO A 85 12.45 20.50 -12.02
N GLY A 86 12.72 20.95 -13.24
CA GLY A 86 12.99 22.35 -13.58
C GLY A 86 11.72 23.20 -13.74
N ASP A 87 10.56 22.58 -13.94
CA ASP A 87 9.27 23.27 -14.09
C ASP A 87 8.54 23.35 -12.75
N ARG A 88 8.78 24.45 -12.01
CA ARG A 88 8.21 24.68 -10.67
C ARG A 88 6.68 24.69 -10.67
N GLU A 89 6.05 25.23 -11.72
CA GLU A 89 4.60 25.29 -11.80
C GLU A 89 3.99 23.91 -11.97
N LEU A 90 4.61 23.07 -12.81
CA LEU A 90 4.19 21.68 -12.98
C LEU A 90 4.37 20.87 -11.70
N CYS A 91 5.53 20.95 -11.07
CA CYS A 91 5.80 20.27 -9.80
C CYS A 91 4.79 20.65 -8.72
N ARG A 92 4.45 21.93 -8.61
CA ARG A 92 3.40 22.41 -7.70
C ARG A 92 2.03 21.83 -8.03
N ALA A 93 1.63 21.87 -9.30
CA ALA A 93 0.34 21.31 -9.73
C ALA A 93 0.24 19.81 -9.41
N LEU A 94 1.30 19.04 -9.66
CA LEU A 94 1.38 17.62 -9.35
C LEU A 94 1.23 17.34 -7.85
N ILE A 95 1.88 18.13 -6.99
CA ILE A 95 1.78 17.96 -5.53
C ILE A 95 0.41 18.36 -5.00
N CYS A 96 -0.17 19.46 -5.49
CA CYS A 96 -1.53 19.83 -5.11
C CYS A 96 -2.54 18.75 -5.54
N LEU A 97 -2.37 18.13 -6.72
CA LEU A 97 -3.17 16.98 -7.15
C LEU A 97 -3.01 15.79 -6.20
N CYS A 98 -1.77 15.43 -5.85
CA CYS A 98 -1.52 14.36 -4.88
C CYS A 98 -2.14 14.66 -3.52
N ALA A 99 -1.96 15.87 -2.99
CA ALA A 99 -2.45 16.25 -1.66
C ALA A 99 -3.97 16.30 -1.60
N ALA A 100 -4.64 16.92 -2.58
CA ALA A 100 -6.11 16.97 -2.62
C ALA A 100 -6.71 15.57 -2.79
N ALA A 101 -6.10 14.73 -3.63
CA ALA A 101 -6.56 13.35 -3.80
C ALA A 101 -6.34 12.49 -2.54
N ASP A 102 -5.22 12.68 -1.85
CA ASP A 102 -4.92 12.02 -0.57
C ASP A 102 -5.96 12.38 0.49
N VAL A 103 -6.24 13.67 0.67
CA VAL A 103 -7.29 14.15 1.60
C VAL A 103 -8.66 13.58 1.22
N ALA A 104 -9.03 13.59 -0.06
CA ALA A 104 -10.32 13.05 -0.52
C ALA A 104 -10.49 11.56 -0.15
N CYS A 105 -9.39 10.81 -0.10
CA CYS A 105 -9.37 9.39 0.26
C CYS A 105 -9.20 9.10 1.75
N ALA A 106 -9.30 10.10 2.64
CA ALA A 106 -9.21 9.89 4.08
C ALA A 106 -10.15 8.78 4.58
N GLY A 107 -9.61 7.81 5.34
CA GLY A 107 -10.40 6.71 5.91
C GLY A 107 -10.84 5.61 4.92
N VAL A 108 -10.47 5.70 3.64
CA VAL A 108 -10.62 4.58 2.70
C VAL A 108 -9.80 3.39 3.19
N GLY A 109 -10.33 2.17 3.07
CA GLY A 109 -9.67 0.95 3.53
C GLY A 109 -9.74 0.70 5.04
N VAL A 110 -10.20 1.67 5.84
CA VAL A 110 -10.44 1.49 7.29
C VAL A 110 -11.83 0.92 7.51
N PHE A 111 -11.96 -0.09 8.38
CA PHE A 111 -13.25 -0.64 8.76
C PHE A 111 -14.05 0.36 9.59
N VAL A 112 -15.25 0.72 9.11
CA VAL A 112 -16.22 1.50 9.89
C VAL A 112 -17.11 0.51 10.63
N SER A 113 -17.03 0.48 11.98
CA SER A 113 -17.98 -0.30 12.77
C SER A 113 -19.36 0.35 12.65
N TRP A 114 -20.23 -0.25 11.83
CA TRP A 114 -21.65 0.10 11.83
C TRP A 114 -22.30 -0.57 13.03
N THR A 115 -22.43 0.15 14.14
CA THR A 115 -23.30 -0.23 15.24
C THR A 115 -24.65 0.48 15.04
N PRO A 116 -25.75 -0.25 14.76
CA PRO A 116 -27.06 0.38 14.68
C PRO A 116 -27.41 1.00 16.04
N GLY A 117 -27.52 2.33 16.09
CA GLY A 117 -27.94 3.09 17.27
C GLY A 117 -26.89 4.01 17.89
N ASP A 118 -25.63 3.98 17.46
CA ASP A 118 -24.59 4.83 18.05
C ASP A 118 -24.48 6.19 17.33
N GLN A 119 -25.23 7.18 17.82
CA GLN A 119 -25.16 8.57 17.35
C GLN A 119 -24.07 9.39 18.06
N THR A 120 -23.28 8.79 18.96
CA THR A 120 -22.31 9.47 19.82
C THR A 120 -20.93 8.79 19.75
N GLY A 121 -20.26 8.93 18.61
CA GLY A 121 -19.09 8.13 18.26
C GLY A 121 -17.83 8.25 19.14
N ALA A 122 -16.96 7.23 19.07
CA ALA A 122 -15.56 7.32 19.50
C ALA A 122 -14.63 6.23 18.89
N ARG A 123 -14.65 6.05 17.57
CA ARG A 123 -13.41 5.93 16.79
C ARG A 123 -13.54 6.97 15.68
N ARG A 124 -12.69 8.00 15.69
CA ARG A 124 -12.82 9.20 14.83
C ARG A 124 -13.19 8.84 13.37
N GLY A 125 -14.45 9.11 13.03
CA GLY A 125 -14.85 9.88 11.86
C GLY A 125 -14.47 9.33 10.49
N VAL A 126 -15.07 8.21 10.08
CA VAL A 126 -15.23 7.90 8.65
C VAL A 126 -16.72 7.72 8.39
N ALA A 127 -17.37 8.74 7.83
CA ALA A 127 -18.71 8.58 7.30
C ALA A 127 -18.62 7.63 6.10
N ALA A 128 -19.45 6.58 6.09
CA ALA A 128 -19.60 5.70 4.94
C ALA A 128 -20.35 6.48 3.84
N ASP A 129 -19.61 7.29 3.08
CA ASP A 129 -20.11 8.00 1.91
C ASP A 129 -19.90 7.21 0.61
N ASP A 130 -20.46 7.72 -0.48
CA ASP A 130 -20.44 7.07 -1.79
C ASP A 130 -19.01 6.76 -2.27
N LEU A 131 -18.07 7.69 -2.03
CA LEU A 131 -16.67 7.50 -2.37
C LEU A 131 -16.06 6.37 -1.55
N TRP A 132 -16.33 6.32 -0.24
CA TRP A 132 -15.85 5.24 0.63
C TRP A 132 -16.39 3.88 0.15
N TRP A 133 -17.67 3.80 -0.18
CA TRP A 133 -18.29 2.54 -0.64
C TRP A 133 -17.66 2.04 -1.94
N GLU A 134 -17.54 2.92 -2.94
CA GLU A 134 -16.95 2.56 -4.23
C GLU A 134 -15.47 2.19 -4.09
N ALA A 135 -14.71 2.90 -3.25
CA ALA A 135 -13.31 2.59 -2.99
C ALA A 135 -13.13 1.18 -2.38
N ASN A 136 -13.94 0.84 -1.37
CA ASN A 136 -13.89 -0.47 -0.73
C ASN A 136 -14.34 -1.58 -1.67
N LYS A 137 -15.35 -1.34 -2.51
CA LYS A 137 -15.75 -2.27 -3.57
C LYS A 137 -14.59 -2.55 -4.54
N LYS A 138 -13.86 -1.53 -4.98
CA LYS A 138 -12.69 -1.71 -5.88
C LYS A 138 -11.58 -2.55 -5.22
N LEU A 139 -11.30 -2.31 -3.94
CA LEU A 139 -10.33 -3.12 -3.18
C LEU A 139 -10.76 -4.59 -3.06
N MET A 140 -12.04 -4.85 -2.79
CA MET A 140 -12.56 -6.22 -2.66
C MET A 140 -12.60 -6.96 -4.00
N VAL A 141 -13.01 -6.29 -5.08
CA VAL A 141 -13.05 -6.88 -6.43
C VAL A 141 -11.63 -7.22 -6.90
N SER A 142 -10.67 -6.31 -6.69
CA SER A 142 -9.28 -6.52 -7.10
C SER A 142 -8.56 -7.58 -6.25
N ALA A 143 -8.93 -7.74 -4.97
CA ALA A 143 -8.43 -8.84 -4.13
C ALA A 143 -8.83 -10.23 -4.63
N ASN A 144 -9.98 -10.36 -5.30
CA ASN A 144 -10.44 -11.60 -5.91
C ASN A 144 -9.82 -11.88 -7.30
N ALA A 145 -8.96 -10.98 -7.80
CA ALA A 145 -8.23 -11.13 -9.06
C ALA A 145 -6.72 -11.33 -8.77
N PRO A 146 -6.27 -12.57 -8.45
CA PRO A 146 -4.96 -12.82 -7.85
C PRO A 146 -3.75 -12.40 -8.70
N LYS A 147 -3.92 -12.23 -10.03
CA LYS A 147 -2.83 -11.80 -10.93
C LYS A 147 -2.68 -10.28 -11.07
N LEU A 148 -3.72 -9.50 -10.78
CA LEU A 148 -3.71 -8.04 -10.97
C LEU A 148 -3.25 -7.31 -9.69
N GLY A 149 -3.56 -7.89 -8.54
CA GLY A 149 -3.34 -7.30 -7.23
C GLY A 149 -4.35 -6.21 -6.89
N ALA A 150 -4.53 -5.98 -5.59
CA ALA A 150 -5.45 -4.98 -5.08
C ALA A 150 -5.06 -3.56 -5.52
N THR A 151 -6.05 -2.75 -5.87
CA THR A 151 -5.84 -1.34 -6.21
C THR A 151 -7.12 -0.53 -6.04
N LEU A 152 -6.95 0.73 -5.66
CA LEU A 152 -7.99 1.74 -5.68
C LEU A 152 -8.20 2.34 -7.07
N CYS A 153 -7.21 2.24 -7.97
CA CYS A 153 -7.30 2.83 -9.29
C CYS A 153 -8.41 2.21 -10.13
N ASP A 154 -9.01 3.00 -11.01
CA ASP A 154 -9.99 2.53 -11.98
C ASP A 154 -9.28 2.02 -13.25
N PRO A 155 -9.40 0.73 -13.61
CA PRO A 155 -8.68 0.13 -14.74
C PRO A 155 -8.85 0.86 -16.10
N PRO A 156 -10.02 1.46 -16.44
CA PRO A 156 -10.17 2.24 -17.67
C PRO A 156 -9.24 3.47 -17.73
N THR A 157 -8.87 4.03 -16.58
CA THR A 157 -8.01 5.23 -16.49
C THR A 157 -6.55 4.86 -16.26
N VAL A 158 -6.31 3.95 -15.31
CA VAL A 158 -4.97 3.57 -14.86
C VAL A 158 -4.86 2.05 -14.85
N ASP A 159 -3.95 1.55 -15.68
CA ASP A 159 -3.65 0.12 -15.77
C ASP A 159 -2.91 -0.36 -14.51
N PRO A 160 -3.44 -1.33 -13.76
CA PRO A 160 -2.80 -1.87 -12.54
C PRO A 160 -1.43 -2.52 -12.78
N TRP A 161 -1.08 -2.87 -14.02
CA TRP A 161 0.27 -3.33 -14.38
C TRP A 161 1.29 -2.22 -14.48
N LYS A 162 0.86 -0.96 -14.51
CA LYS A 162 1.76 0.21 -14.53
C LYS A 162 1.95 0.79 -13.14
N VAL A 163 0.84 0.97 -12.43
CA VAL A 163 0.85 1.51 -11.07
C VAL A 163 -0.42 1.13 -10.34
N ARG A 164 -0.30 0.93 -9.03
CA ARG A 164 -1.43 0.71 -8.12
C ARG A 164 -1.43 1.80 -7.05
N VAL A 165 -2.62 2.08 -6.54
CA VAL A 165 -2.79 2.93 -5.36
C VAL A 165 -3.49 2.12 -4.29
N LEU A 166 -2.92 2.10 -3.10
CA LEU A 166 -3.45 1.39 -1.95
C LEU A 166 -3.77 2.36 -0.82
N PRO A 167 -4.72 2.02 0.08
CA PRO A 167 -4.85 2.74 1.32
C PRO A 167 -3.58 2.60 2.16
N LYS A 168 -3.27 3.64 2.92
CA LYS A 168 -2.13 3.71 3.82
C LYS A 168 -2.64 3.76 5.27
N PHE A 169 -2.21 2.80 6.09
CA PHE A 169 -2.48 2.77 7.52
C PHE A 169 -1.35 3.33 8.38
N HIS A 170 -0.14 3.41 7.83
CA HIS A 170 1.03 3.97 8.50
C HIS A 170 1.76 4.93 7.56
N THR A 171 2.03 6.13 8.06
CA THR A 171 2.86 7.12 7.37
C THR A 171 4.29 7.00 7.90
N PRO A 172 5.30 6.75 7.04
CA PRO A 172 6.68 6.81 7.45
C PRO A 172 6.99 8.17 8.08
N GLN A 173 7.52 8.18 9.31
CA GLN A 173 7.89 9.43 10.00
C GLN A 173 9.25 9.98 9.55
N THR A 174 10.01 9.18 8.81
CA THR A 174 11.37 9.48 8.37
C THR A 174 11.60 9.04 6.93
N GLY A 175 12.47 9.75 6.22
CA GLY A 175 12.88 9.46 4.85
C GLY A 175 12.22 10.39 3.82
N MET A 176 13.02 10.87 2.87
CA MET A 176 12.57 11.76 1.77
C MET A 176 12.10 10.91 0.59
N THR A 177 11.00 10.19 0.74
CA THR A 177 10.38 9.43 -0.35
C THR A 177 8.99 9.98 -0.64
N LEU A 178 8.46 9.73 -1.85
CA LEU A 178 7.07 10.09 -2.18
C LEU A 178 6.06 9.49 -1.19
N ARG A 179 6.38 8.33 -0.59
CA ARG A 179 5.56 7.72 0.47
C ARG A 179 5.49 8.54 1.75
N SER A 180 6.38 9.50 1.97
CA SER A 180 6.33 10.41 3.13
C SER A 180 5.49 11.67 2.84
N LEU A 181 5.09 11.89 1.58
CA LEU A 181 4.33 13.07 1.14
C LEU A 181 2.80 12.87 1.16
N SER A 182 2.32 11.70 1.57
CA SER A 182 0.90 11.36 1.62
C SER A 182 0.54 10.64 2.92
N HIS A 183 -0.66 10.89 3.44
CA HIS A 183 -1.16 10.33 4.69
C HIS A 183 -2.10 9.15 4.49
N HIS A 184 -2.93 9.14 3.44
CA HIS A 184 -4.02 8.18 3.27
C HIS A 184 -3.83 7.22 2.09
N LEU A 185 -3.06 7.63 1.08
CA LEU A 185 -2.78 6.85 -0.11
C LEU A 185 -1.31 6.45 -0.19
N ALA A 186 -1.05 5.26 -0.72
CA ALA A 186 0.28 4.78 -1.05
C ALA A 186 0.36 4.48 -2.54
N LEU A 187 1.37 5.05 -3.21
CA LEU A 187 1.74 4.66 -4.56
C LEU A 187 2.51 3.34 -4.49
N CYS A 188 2.05 2.32 -5.21
CA CYS A 188 2.67 1.02 -5.30
C CYS A 188 3.00 0.74 -6.78
N PRO A 189 4.26 0.98 -7.22
CA PRO A 189 4.71 0.56 -8.53
C PRO A 189 4.46 -0.94 -8.75
N SER A 190 4.07 -1.31 -9.96
CA SER A 190 3.61 -2.69 -10.21
C SER A 190 4.71 -3.74 -10.18
N GLU A 191 5.97 -3.31 -10.27
CA GLU A 191 7.17 -4.14 -10.28
C GLU A 191 7.63 -4.59 -8.87
N GLU A 192 7.06 -4.01 -7.80
CA GLU A 192 7.52 -4.28 -6.43
C GLU A 192 6.86 -5.55 -5.83
N VAL A 193 5.56 -5.50 -5.61
CA VAL A 193 4.79 -6.55 -4.93
C VAL A 193 3.39 -6.62 -5.50
N VAL A 194 2.78 -7.81 -5.59
CA VAL A 194 1.35 -7.95 -5.95
C VAL A 194 0.52 -7.94 -4.67
N PRO A 195 -0.08 -6.79 -4.30
CA PRO A 195 -0.80 -6.70 -3.04
C PRO A 195 -2.09 -7.52 -3.11
N CYS A 196 -2.46 -8.17 -2.00
CA CYS A 196 -3.81 -8.67 -1.79
C CYS A 196 -4.43 -7.87 -0.64
N TRP A 197 -5.67 -7.40 -0.82
CA TRP A 197 -6.38 -6.66 0.22
C TRP A 197 -7.48 -7.52 0.80
N SER A 198 -7.32 -7.97 2.04
CA SER A 198 -8.35 -8.74 2.74
C SER A 198 -8.97 -7.88 3.85
N MET A 199 -10.23 -7.51 3.68
CA MET A 199 -11.02 -6.96 4.79
C MET A 199 -11.64 -8.12 5.56
N LEU A 200 -11.14 -8.36 6.77
CA LEU A 200 -11.77 -9.26 7.72
C LEU A 200 -12.81 -8.47 8.52
N PRO A 201 -14.10 -8.86 8.52
CA PRO A 201 -15.09 -8.27 9.41
C PRO A 201 -14.66 -8.41 10.88
N PRO A 202 -14.75 -7.36 11.72
CA PRO A 202 -14.42 -7.42 13.15
C PRO A 202 -15.33 -8.34 13.97
N GLY A 203 -16.38 -8.91 13.37
CA GLY A 203 -17.18 -10.00 13.95
C GLY A 203 -16.59 -11.40 13.73
N LEU A 204 -15.73 -11.59 12.72
CA LEU A 204 -15.13 -12.89 12.39
C LEU A 204 -13.77 -13.12 13.07
N HIS A 205 -13.20 -12.08 13.69
CA HIS A 205 -11.93 -12.19 14.38
C HIS A 205 -12.09 -11.87 15.87
N PRO A 206 -12.21 -12.89 16.74
CA PRO A 206 -12.46 -12.72 18.18
C PRO A 206 -11.48 -11.76 18.87
N ARG A 207 -10.26 -11.62 18.34
CA ARG A 207 -9.18 -10.82 18.96
C ARG A 207 -9.25 -9.31 18.72
N LEU A 208 -9.89 -8.85 17.63
CA LEU A 208 -10.02 -7.40 17.31
C LEU A 208 -11.11 -6.69 18.13
N GLN A 209 -11.94 -7.45 18.85
CA GLN A 209 -12.98 -6.93 19.74
C GLN A 209 -12.43 -6.49 21.11
N SER A 210 -11.22 -6.93 21.45
CA SER A 210 -10.59 -6.59 22.71
C SER A 210 -9.86 -5.25 22.61
N ASN A 211 -10.07 -4.35 23.58
CA ASN A 211 -9.45 -3.02 23.67
C ASN A 211 -7.94 -3.08 23.99
N ARG A 212 -7.24 -4.08 23.46
CA ARG A 212 -5.84 -4.40 23.73
C ARG A 212 -4.94 -3.40 23.02
N ARG A 213 -4.07 -2.73 23.79
CA ARG A 213 -3.03 -1.81 23.30
C ARG A 213 -1.71 -2.51 22.98
N MET A 214 -1.69 -3.83 22.94
CA MET A 214 -0.49 -4.65 22.75
C MET A 214 -0.77 -5.73 21.71
N ILE A 215 0.26 -6.06 20.93
CA ILE A 215 0.24 -7.12 19.91
C ILE A 215 1.22 -8.20 20.37
N ASN A 216 0.76 -9.43 20.51
CA ASN A 216 1.59 -10.57 20.85
C ASN A 216 2.14 -11.22 19.57
N LEU A 217 3.46 -11.26 19.45
CA LEU A 217 4.17 -11.76 18.26
C LEU A 217 4.76 -13.14 18.53
N LEU A 218 4.45 -14.12 17.68
CA LEU A 218 5.14 -15.40 17.63
C LEU A 218 6.19 -15.37 16.52
N LEU A 219 7.45 -15.29 16.91
CA LEU A 219 8.58 -15.43 15.99
C LEU A 219 8.89 -16.92 15.83
N ALA A 220 8.47 -17.51 14.71
CA ALA A 220 8.61 -18.93 14.46
C ALA A 220 9.90 -19.20 13.65
N PRO A 221 10.98 -19.73 14.26
CA PRO A 221 12.19 -20.05 13.53
C PRO A 221 11.95 -21.24 12.59
N TRP A 222 11.88 -20.98 11.29
CA TRP A 222 11.75 -22.02 10.27
C TRP A 222 12.61 -21.68 9.04
N PRO A 223 13.34 -22.65 8.47
CA PRO A 223 13.60 -23.99 9.01
C PRO A 223 14.44 -23.93 10.30
N MET A 224 14.23 -24.88 11.23
CA MET A 224 14.94 -24.94 12.52
C MET A 224 16.45 -25.20 12.38
N ARG A 225 16.85 -25.76 11.25
CA ARG A 225 18.25 -26.11 10.95
C ARG A 225 18.54 -25.73 9.52
N ILE A 226 19.62 -24.98 9.34
CA ILE A 226 20.16 -24.62 8.05
C ILE A 226 21.45 -25.43 7.84
N GLN A 227 21.56 -26.07 6.67
CA GLN A 227 22.68 -26.93 6.30
C GLN A 227 23.43 -26.36 5.09
N ARG A 228 24.73 -26.66 4.98
CA ARG A 228 25.58 -26.13 3.90
C ARG A 228 25.10 -26.55 2.50
N ASN A 229 24.55 -27.75 2.37
CA ASN A 229 24.03 -28.29 1.11
C ASN A 229 22.76 -27.59 0.59
N GLN A 230 22.15 -26.70 1.40
CA GLN A 230 21.00 -25.88 1.01
C GLN A 230 21.42 -24.62 0.24
N PHE A 231 22.71 -24.31 0.20
CA PHE A 231 23.24 -23.17 -0.55
C PHE A 231 23.95 -23.67 -1.80
N ALA A 232 23.63 -23.04 -2.93
CA ALA A 232 24.30 -23.28 -4.20
C ALA A 232 24.62 -21.94 -4.87
N PRO A 233 25.64 -21.86 -5.75
CA PRO A 233 25.78 -20.73 -6.66
C PRO A 233 24.49 -20.53 -7.45
N SER A 234 24.02 -19.30 -7.60
CA SER A 234 22.81 -19.04 -8.38
C SER A 234 23.05 -19.33 -9.87
N SER A 235 21.99 -19.71 -10.58
CA SER A 235 22.02 -19.82 -12.04
C SER A 235 21.01 -18.85 -12.66
N PRO A 236 21.45 -17.80 -13.37
CA PRO A 236 22.83 -17.46 -13.70
C PRO A 236 23.65 -16.90 -12.51
N ALA A 237 24.98 -17.08 -12.55
CA ALA A 237 25.89 -16.66 -11.47
C ALA A 237 25.93 -15.13 -11.24
N ARG A 238 25.55 -14.35 -12.26
CA ARG A 238 25.41 -12.88 -12.21
C ARG A 238 24.02 -12.41 -11.75
N GLY A 239 23.09 -13.33 -11.45
CA GLY A 239 21.69 -13.00 -11.23
C GLY A 239 21.10 -12.21 -12.41
N ASN A 240 20.09 -11.39 -12.14
CA ASN A 240 19.43 -10.55 -13.15
C ASN A 240 20.07 -9.15 -13.30
N LEU A 241 21.14 -8.84 -12.56
CA LEU A 241 21.75 -7.51 -12.51
C LEU A 241 22.91 -7.37 -13.51
N ARG A 242 22.60 -6.84 -14.70
CA ARG A 242 23.54 -6.75 -15.84
C ARG A 242 24.78 -5.87 -15.61
N THR A 243 24.73 -4.94 -14.68
CA THR A 243 25.78 -3.91 -14.44
C THR A 243 26.62 -4.19 -13.19
N MET A 244 26.40 -5.33 -12.52
CA MET A 244 27.10 -5.65 -11.28
C MET A 244 28.55 -6.06 -11.57
N PRO A 245 29.57 -5.50 -10.88
CA PRO A 245 30.96 -5.89 -11.06
C PRO A 245 31.21 -7.39 -10.78
N ASP A 246 32.07 -8.03 -11.58
CA ASP A 246 32.32 -9.48 -11.58
C ASP A 246 32.83 -10.09 -10.27
N ARG A 247 33.30 -9.25 -9.36
CA ARG A 247 33.70 -9.68 -8.00
C ARG A 247 32.51 -10.06 -7.12
N PHE A 248 31.30 -9.64 -7.46
CA PHE A 248 30.09 -9.97 -6.72
C PHE A 248 29.35 -11.11 -7.41
N ARG A 249 28.96 -12.12 -6.64
CA ARG A 249 28.24 -13.30 -7.10
C ARG A 249 27.01 -13.54 -6.23
N PHE A 250 26.02 -14.22 -6.78
CA PHE A 250 24.80 -14.57 -6.07
C PHE A 250 24.82 -16.05 -5.67
N PHE A 251 24.04 -16.36 -4.64
CA PHE A 251 23.75 -17.73 -4.21
C PHE A 251 22.24 -17.93 -4.20
N SER A 252 21.82 -19.18 -4.40
CA SER A 252 20.47 -19.65 -4.21
C SER A 252 20.41 -20.46 -2.92
N PHE A 253 19.31 -20.30 -2.22
CA PHE A 253 18.97 -21.12 -1.07
C PHE A 253 17.79 -22.02 -1.46
N SER A 254 17.88 -23.32 -1.19
CA SER A 254 16.79 -24.25 -1.36
C SER A 254 16.72 -25.21 -0.19
N LYS A 255 15.50 -25.53 0.23
CA LYS A 255 15.24 -26.54 1.25
C LYS A 255 14.22 -27.54 0.74
N PRO A 256 14.20 -28.77 1.29
CA PRO A 256 13.10 -29.69 1.04
C PRO A 256 11.77 -29.06 1.47
N SER A 257 10.75 -29.22 0.65
CA SER A 257 9.38 -28.84 0.98
C SER A 257 8.82 -29.81 2.01
N ASP A 258 8.25 -29.27 3.09
CA ASP A 258 7.53 -30.05 4.11
C ASP A 258 6.25 -29.29 4.56
N PRO A 259 5.21 -29.25 3.69
CA PRO A 259 3.98 -28.49 3.97
C PRO A 259 3.21 -28.97 5.19
N THR A 260 3.29 -30.26 5.52
CA THR A 260 2.62 -30.81 6.70
C THR A 260 3.43 -30.54 7.95
N GLY A 261 4.75 -30.79 7.92
CA GLY A 261 5.61 -30.62 9.09
C GLY A 261 5.75 -29.17 9.54
N VAL A 262 5.71 -28.20 8.63
CA VAL A 262 5.69 -26.78 8.99
C VAL A 262 4.41 -26.40 9.75
N VAL A 263 3.24 -26.86 9.29
CA VAL A 263 1.95 -26.59 9.95
C VAL A 263 1.89 -27.28 11.31
N ASP A 264 2.29 -28.55 11.40
CA ASP A 264 2.31 -29.29 12.68
C ASP A 264 3.23 -28.64 13.71
N ARG A 265 4.36 -28.07 13.25
CA ARG A 265 5.28 -27.34 14.12
C ARG A 265 4.73 -25.98 14.52
N LEU A 266 4.17 -25.22 13.59
CA LEU A 266 3.50 -23.96 13.89
C LEU A 266 2.37 -24.16 14.89
N ASN A 267 1.57 -25.21 14.74
CA ASN A 267 0.50 -25.52 15.68
C ASN A 267 1.02 -25.77 17.09
N ARG A 268 2.09 -26.58 17.24
CA ARG A 268 2.74 -26.80 18.55
C ARG A 268 3.33 -25.53 19.16
N LEU A 269 4.00 -24.70 18.35
CA LEU A 269 4.57 -23.44 18.81
C LEU A 269 3.47 -22.44 19.22
N TYR A 270 2.39 -22.41 18.45
CA TYR A 270 1.23 -21.55 18.70
C TYR A 270 0.48 -21.97 19.97
N GLU A 271 0.24 -23.26 20.19
CA GLU A 271 -0.35 -23.77 21.43
C GLU A 271 0.52 -23.45 22.65
N ALA A 272 1.84 -23.65 22.55
CA ALA A 272 2.77 -23.28 23.62
C ALA A 272 2.77 -21.77 23.90
N ALA A 273 2.77 -20.94 22.85
CA ALA A 273 2.73 -19.48 22.97
C ALA A 273 1.40 -18.97 23.55
N ILE A 274 0.27 -19.61 23.23
CA ILE A 274 -1.02 -19.30 23.86
C ILE A 274 -1.00 -19.67 25.34
N ALA A 275 -0.44 -20.83 25.70
CA ALA A 275 -0.34 -21.23 27.10
C ALA A 275 0.48 -20.24 27.94
N GLU A 276 1.48 -19.61 27.34
CA GLU A 276 2.35 -18.64 28.02
C GLU A 276 1.82 -17.20 28.00
N ALA A 277 1.41 -16.70 26.83
CA ALA A 277 1.05 -15.29 26.61
C ALA A 277 -0.48 -15.05 26.54
N GLY A 278 -1.28 -16.10 26.61
CA GLY A 278 -2.75 -16.08 26.53
C GLY A 278 -3.32 -15.83 25.13
N ALA A 279 -2.57 -15.19 24.24
CA ALA A 279 -2.94 -14.99 22.84
C ALA A 279 -1.71 -14.73 21.97
N VAL A 280 -1.84 -14.99 20.67
CA VAL A 280 -0.89 -14.61 19.62
C VAL A 280 -1.66 -13.86 18.54
N ASP A 281 -1.18 -12.69 18.13
CA ASP A 281 -1.87 -11.85 17.14
C ASP A 281 -1.22 -11.95 15.76
N LEU A 282 0.11 -12.11 15.71
CA LEU A 282 0.87 -12.20 14.47
C LEU A 282 1.96 -13.27 14.59
N VAL A 283 2.02 -14.12 13.57
CA VAL A 283 3.08 -15.11 13.37
C VAL A 283 4.05 -14.59 12.31
N VAL A 284 5.34 -14.58 12.64
CA VAL A 284 6.41 -14.12 11.75
C VAL A 284 7.37 -15.27 11.47
N LEU A 285 7.57 -15.59 10.20
CA LEU A 285 8.60 -16.52 9.72
C LEU A 285 9.73 -15.75 9.01
N PRO A 286 10.97 -16.27 9.04
CA PRO A 286 12.10 -15.69 8.33
C PRO A 286 11.91 -15.52 6.82
N GLU A 287 12.82 -14.78 6.20
CA GLU A 287 12.94 -14.72 4.74
C GLU A 287 13.27 -16.11 4.16
N LEU A 288 12.67 -16.46 3.02
CA LEU A 288 12.80 -17.78 2.37
C LEU A 288 12.45 -18.98 3.27
N ALA A 289 11.66 -18.76 4.32
CA ALA A 289 11.24 -19.82 5.24
C ALA A 289 10.29 -20.81 4.57
N LEU A 290 9.45 -20.33 3.65
CA LEU A 290 8.42 -21.12 3.00
C LEU A 290 8.68 -21.25 1.50
N ASP A 291 8.34 -22.39 0.93
CA ASP A 291 8.09 -22.49 -0.51
C ASP A 291 6.60 -22.21 -0.83
N PRO A 292 6.20 -22.08 -2.12
CA PRO A 292 4.81 -21.78 -2.47
C PRO A 292 3.77 -22.78 -1.97
N ALA A 293 4.10 -24.08 -1.89
CA ALA A 293 3.17 -25.10 -1.43
C ALA A 293 2.99 -25.06 0.09
N GLU A 294 4.08 -24.82 0.81
CA GLU A 294 4.05 -24.57 2.25
C GLU A 294 3.31 -23.28 2.59
N TYR A 295 3.53 -22.21 1.82
CA TYR A 295 2.85 -20.93 2.02
C TYR A 295 1.33 -21.08 1.97
N GLU A 296 0.78 -21.81 0.99
CA GLU A 296 -0.68 -21.99 0.92
C GLU A 296 -1.23 -22.75 2.14
N LYS A 297 -0.49 -23.74 2.65
CA LYS A 297 -0.87 -24.48 3.87
C LYS A 297 -0.78 -23.61 5.12
N VAL A 298 0.31 -22.86 5.29
CA VAL A 298 0.52 -21.97 6.44
C VAL A 298 -0.45 -20.79 6.41
N ARG A 299 -0.75 -20.25 5.23
CA ARG A 299 -1.76 -19.21 5.04
C ARG A 299 -3.15 -19.72 5.46
N ALA A 300 -3.57 -20.90 5.00
CA ALA A 300 -4.84 -21.49 5.40
C ALA A 300 -4.90 -21.72 6.91
N TRP A 301 -3.83 -22.29 7.50
CA TRP A 301 -3.72 -22.45 8.95
C TRP A 301 -3.83 -21.11 9.70
N ALA A 302 -3.13 -20.07 9.26
CA ALA A 302 -3.17 -18.75 9.90
C ALA A 302 -4.57 -18.12 9.83
N GLN A 303 -5.27 -18.32 8.72
CA GLN A 303 -6.67 -17.90 8.55
C GLN A 303 -7.60 -18.65 9.52
N ASP A 304 -7.46 -19.97 9.64
CA ASP A 304 -8.24 -20.80 10.57
C ASP A 304 -8.01 -20.40 12.03
N GLN A 305 -6.77 -20.05 12.38
CA GLN A 305 -6.41 -19.60 13.73
C GLN A 305 -6.80 -18.16 14.04
N GLY A 306 -7.18 -17.37 13.03
CA GLY A 306 -7.35 -15.93 13.19
C GLY A 306 -6.06 -15.29 13.71
N VAL A 307 -4.98 -15.43 12.96
CA VAL A 307 -3.72 -14.71 13.20
C VAL A 307 -3.23 -14.04 11.94
N PHE A 308 -2.57 -12.89 12.09
CA PHE A 308 -1.83 -12.31 10.99
C PHE A 308 -0.58 -13.16 10.70
N LEU A 309 -0.14 -13.16 9.43
CA LEU A 309 1.01 -13.91 8.97
C LEU A 309 1.97 -12.99 8.21
N VAL A 310 3.24 -13.00 8.59
CA VAL A 310 4.35 -12.43 7.81
C VAL A 310 5.36 -13.56 7.56
N SER A 311 5.73 -13.77 6.30
CA SER A 311 6.64 -14.85 5.92
C SER A 311 7.38 -14.52 4.63
N GLY A 312 8.64 -14.93 4.52
CA GLY A 312 9.32 -14.96 3.22
C GLY A 312 9.02 -16.24 2.46
N VAL A 313 8.70 -16.09 1.16
CA VAL A 313 8.48 -17.20 0.24
C VAL A 313 9.59 -17.22 -0.81
N GLY A 314 10.23 -18.38 -0.99
CA GLY A 314 11.39 -18.59 -1.87
C GLY A 314 11.17 -19.59 -2.99
#